data_AF-A0A6P6F8P6-F1
#
_entry.id   AF-A0A6P6F8P6-F1
#
_cell.length_a   1.000
_cell.length_b   1.000
_cell.length_c   1.000
_cell.angle_alpha   90.00
_cell.angle_beta   90.00
_cell.angle_gamma   90.00
#
_symmetry.space_group_name_H-M   'P 1'
#
loop_
_entity.id
_entity.type
_entity.pdbx_description
1 polymer ?
#
loop_
_entity_poly.entity_id
_entity_poly.type
_entity_poly.pdbx_seq_one_letter_code
_entity_poly.pdbx_strand_id
1 'polypeptide(L)'
;MKTKKHINDAQPATVDEHFQLILHDREIIDHDFVKVTPDDLPEWFDEKLFKIGQEYYNGNLLGFGAALASGLTVILAVPDILEVLLFTRQNATVNSSYKRFSQTLLLMYALFHSDMLDPNSKWFSALNAIRQKHAKVSKKRVKQNLHGIYQKDMAITQFGFLGYVFVCPEKIGLAYATEEQKIGFNHFWQVTGHLLGVSDRINICRRTVEETIELCRRIQNEILVKHLENPRPEFLRMMTNITHGLWYVDLSINEDAFLALAYDLTGIKYIKPIGWYSYLNQKTRELILQSCNIPFIGWVIRQIFNLILAVSYWILEYHPLIPILAFGRNNAKLCLYSKN
;
A
#
# COMPACT_ATOMS: atom_id res chain seq x y z
N MET A 1 -30.46 -19.70 -15.13
CA MET A 1 -29.05 -19.48 -14.71
C MET A 1 -28.86 -17.98 -14.54
N LYS A 2 -28.59 -17.50 -13.32
CA LYS A 2 -28.12 -16.11 -13.15
C LYS A 2 -26.73 -16.05 -13.78
N THR A 3 -26.53 -15.16 -14.73
CA THR A 3 -25.21 -14.90 -15.33
C THR A 3 -24.26 -14.55 -14.19
N LYS A 4 -23.22 -15.36 -13.97
CA LYS A 4 -22.24 -15.11 -12.91
C LYS A 4 -21.55 -13.79 -13.20
N LYS A 5 -21.65 -12.81 -12.30
CA LYS A 5 -21.14 -11.46 -12.51
C LYS A 5 -19.67 -11.42 -12.08
N HIS A 6 -18.75 -11.36 -13.05
CA HIS A 6 -17.34 -11.16 -12.78
C HIS A 6 -17.07 -9.66 -12.54
N ILE A 7 -16.05 -9.29 -11.75
CA ILE A 7 -15.63 -7.87 -11.57
C ILE A 7 -15.46 -7.12 -12.90
N ASN A 8 -14.85 -7.77 -13.90
CA ASN A 8 -14.71 -7.28 -15.28
C ASN A 8 -16.02 -6.84 -15.95
N ASP A 9 -17.18 -7.37 -15.53
CA ASP A 9 -18.49 -6.99 -16.09
C ASP A 9 -19.06 -5.72 -15.45
N ALA A 10 -18.51 -5.32 -14.29
CA ALA A 10 -18.87 -4.09 -13.59
C ALA A 10 -17.97 -2.90 -13.97
N GLN A 11 -16.80 -3.16 -14.56
CA GLN A 11 -15.83 -2.14 -14.95
C GLN A 11 -16.15 -1.56 -16.34
N PRO A 12 -15.79 -0.29 -16.61
CA PRO A 12 -15.95 0.30 -17.94
C PRO A 12 -15.13 -0.41 -19.02
N ALA A 13 -15.65 -0.39 -20.25
CA ALA A 13 -15.07 -1.10 -21.39
C ALA A 13 -13.64 -0.66 -21.67
N THR A 14 -13.36 0.64 -21.59
CA THR A 14 -12.03 1.20 -21.86
C THR A 14 -11.32 1.67 -20.60
N VAL A 15 -9.98 1.74 -20.67
CA VAL A 15 -9.16 2.36 -19.61
C VAL A 15 -9.51 3.84 -19.44
N ASP A 16 -9.86 4.53 -20.53
CA ASP A 16 -10.22 5.94 -20.46
C ASP A 16 -11.51 6.20 -19.68
N GLU A 17 -12.59 5.50 -20.02
CA GLU A 17 -13.85 5.60 -19.28
C GLU A 17 -13.67 5.22 -17.80
N HIS A 18 -12.83 4.23 -17.51
CA HIS A 18 -12.53 3.81 -16.14
C HIS A 18 -11.77 4.89 -15.38
N PHE A 19 -10.75 5.51 -15.99
CA PHE A 19 -10.07 6.64 -15.37
C PHE A 19 -11.02 7.82 -15.13
N GLN A 20 -11.87 8.17 -16.10
CA GLN A 20 -12.86 9.23 -15.93
C GLN A 20 -13.85 8.91 -14.80
N LEU A 21 -14.26 7.64 -14.68
CA LEU A 21 -15.13 7.20 -13.59
C LEU A 21 -14.44 7.40 -12.23
N ILE A 22 -13.18 7.02 -12.07
CA ILE A 22 -12.41 7.23 -10.83
C ILE A 22 -12.30 8.73 -10.52
N LEU A 23 -12.01 9.56 -11.51
CA LEU A 23 -11.78 11.00 -11.32
C LEU A 23 -13.05 11.74 -10.82
N HIS A 24 -14.21 11.34 -11.33
CA HIS A 24 -15.48 12.02 -11.06
C HIS A 24 -16.32 11.36 -9.97
N ASP A 25 -15.94 10.17 -9.52
CA ASP A 25 -16.67 9.46 -8.47
C ASP A 25 -16.67 10.22 -7.14
N ARG A 26 -17.85 10.34 -6.54
CA ARG A 26 -18.09 11.01 -5.24
C ARG A 26 -18.89 10.15 -4.28
N GLU A 27 -19.07 8.87 -4.58
CA GLU A 27 -19.69 7.94 -3.65
C GLU A 27 -18.77 7.76 -2.44
N ILE A 28 -19.36 7.68 -1.25
CA ILE A 28 -18.60 7.35 -0.03
C ILE A 28 -18.66 5.85 0.20
N ILE A 29 -17.63 5.30 0.85
CA ILE A 29 -17.65 3.92 1.31
C ILE A 29 -18.80 3.68 2.29
N ASP A 30 -19.25 2.42 2.38
CA ASP A 30 -20.12 2.01 3.48
C ASP A 30 -19.41 2.28 4.82
N HIS A 31 -20.09 3.04 5.67
CA HIS A 31 -19.57 3.45 6.96
C HIS A 31 -20.12 2.59 8.11
N ASP A 32 -21.01 1.64 7.81
CA ASP A 32 -21.41 0.58 8.72
C ASP A 32 -20.54 -0.66 8.49
N PHE A 33 -19.75 -0.97 9.50
CA PHE A 33 -18.81 -2.08 9.43
C PHE A 33 -19.56 -3.41 9.48
N VAL A 34 -19.48 -4.15 8.37
CA VAL A 34 -19.83 -5.57 8.29
C VAL A 34 -18.54 -6.39 8.23
N LYS A 35 -18.45 -7.40 9.11
CA LYS A 35 -17.31 -8.31 9.17
C LYS A 35 -17.34 -9.22 7.94
N VAL A 36 -16.23 -9.28 7.23
CA VAL A 36 -16.00 -10.16 6.08
C VAL A 36 -15.46 -11.51 6.54
N THR A 37 -15.94 -12.56 5.93
CA THR A 37 -15.66 -13.97 6.22
C THR A 37 -15.34 -14.73 4.93
N PRO A 38 -14.88 -15.99 4.99
CA PRO A 38 -14.71 -16.82 3.79
C PRO A 38 -15.97 -16.93 2.93
N ASP A 39 -17.17 -16.84 3.51
CA ASP A 39 -18.44 -16.92 2.79
C ASP A 39 -18.69 -15.70 1.88
N ASP A 40 -17.95 -14.62 2.09
CA ASP A 40 -18.02 -13.38 1.30
C ASP A 40 -17.04 -13.38 0.11
N LEU A 41 -16.30 -14.48 -0.12
CA LEU A 41 -15.42 -14.59 -1.28
C LEU A 41 -16.23 -14.45 -2.58
N PRO A 42 -15.76 -13.65 -3.56
CA PRO A 42 -16.49 -13.51 -4.80
C PRO A 42 -16.49 -14.82 -5.58
N GLU A 43 -17.56 -15.10 -6.33
CA GLU A 43 -17.66 -16.32 -7.15
C GLU A 43 -16.54 -16.45 -8.20
N TRP A 44 -15.90 -15.34 -8.56
CA TRP A 44 -14.76 -15.26 -9.49
C TRP A 44 -13.40 -15.38 -8.80
N PHE A 45 -13.36 -15.68 -7.50
CA PHE A 45 -12.13 -15.96 -6.77
C PHE A 45 -11.40 -17.19 -7.34
N ASP A 46 -10.14 -17.01 -7.71
CA ASP A 46 -9.22 -18.06 -8.14
C ASP A 46 -8.09 -18.19 -7.11
N GLU A 47 -8.18 -19.25 -6.30
CA GLU A 47 -7.22 -19.53 -5.24
C GLU A 47 -5.78 -19.68 -5.77
N LYS A 48 -5.61 -20.31 -6.94
CA LYS A 48 -4.28 -20.55 -7.51
C LYS A 48 -3.64 -19.21 -7.87
N LEU A 49 -4.36 -18.35 -8.59
CA LEU A 49 -3.86 -17.02 -8.95
C LEU A 49 -3.59 -16.17 -7.71
N PHE A 50 -4.45 -16.23 -6.71
CA PHE A 50 -4.26 -15.51 -5.46
C PHE A 50 -2.97 -15.93 -4.74
N LYS A 51 -2.72 -17.24 -4.63
CA LYS A 51 -1.49 -17.80 -4.03
C LYS A 51 -0.24 -17.43 -4.82
N ILE A 52 -0.29 -17.43 -6.14
CA ILE A 52 0.81 -16.94 -6.98
C ILE A 52 1.15 -15.47 -6.65
N GLY A 53 0.13 -14.61 -6.47
CA GLY A 53 0.34 -13.22 -6.07
C GLY A 53 1.02 -13.10 -4.69
N GLN A 54 0.65 -13.95 -3.74
CA GLN A 54 1.29 -14.02 -2.42
C GLN A 54 2.73 -14.51 -2.49
N GLU A 55 3.01 -15.57 -3.26
CA GLU A 55 4.35 -16.11 -3.46
C GLU A 55 5.28 -15.09 -4.15
N TYR A 56 4.75 -14.34 -5.11
CA TYR A 56 5.49 -13.27 -5.76
C TYR A 56 5.94 -12.19 -4.77
N TYR A 57 5.05 -11.78 -3.85
CA TYR A 57 5.42 -10.89 -2.74
C TYR A 57 6.46 -11.51 -1.81
N ASN A 58 6.22 -12.74 -1.33
CA ASN A 58 7.09 -13.41 -0.36
C ASN A 58 8.51 -13.65 -0.90
N GLY A 59 8.66 -13.87 -2.21
CA GLY A 59 9.95 -13.98 -2.88
C GLY A 59 10.71 -12.67 -3.05
N ASN A 60 10.06 -11.51 -2.84
CA ASN A 60 10.57 -10.20 -3.25
C ASN A 60 10.30 -9.08 -2.22
N LEU A 61 10.39 -9.35 -0.91
CA LEU A 61 9.99 -8.42 0.15
C LEU A 61 10.64 -7.04 0.05
N LEU A 62 11.90 -6.95 -0.38
CA LEU A 62 12.59 -5.67 -0.53
C LEU A 62 11.95 -4.80 -1.63
N GLY A 63 11.75 -5.37 -2.82
CA GLY A 63 11.20 -4.64 -3.96
C GLY A 63 9.76 -4.21 -3.72
N PHE A 64 8.96 -5.11 -3.15
CA PHE A 64 7.61 -4.78 -2.69
C PHE A 64 7.62 -3.73 -1.58
N GLY A 65 8.50 -3.85 -0.59
CA GLY A 65 8.65 -2.86 0.49
C GLY A 65 8.91 -1.46 -0.05
N ALA A 66 9.86 -1.33 -1.01
CA ALA A 66 10.14 -0.07 -1.69
C ALA A 66 8.92 0.46 -2.46
N ALA A 67 8.29 -0.40 -3.27
CA ALA A 67 7.14 -0.03 -4.09
C ALA A 67 5.93 0.42 -3.26
N LEU A 68 5.58 -0.32 -2.21
CA LEU A 68 4.45 -0.01 -1.31
C LEU A 68 4.74 1.24 -0.47
N ALA A 69 5.98 1.43 0.00
CA ALA A 69 6.36 2.62 0.77
C ALA A 69 6.29 3.89 -0.10
N SER A 70 6.84 3.83 -1.32
CA SER A 70 6.75 4.93 -2.28
C SER A 70 5.32 5.16 -2.75
N GLY A 71 4.56 4.10 -3.05
CA GLY A 71 3.16 4.15 -3.47
C GLY A 71 2.28 4.81 -2.40
N LEU A 72 2.42 4.38 -1.15
CA LEU A 72 1.74 5.02 -0.03
C LEU A 72 2.16 6.49 0.11
N THR A 73 3.44 6.82 -0.03
CA THR A 73 3.92 8.21 0.05
C THR A 73 3.23 9.12 -0.96
N VAL A 74 3.13 8.71 -2.22
CA VAL A 74 2.60 9.56 -3.29
C VAL A 74 1.09 9.76 -3.19
N ILE A 75 0.32 8.74 -2.78
CA ILE A 75 -1.13 8.88 -2.61
C ILE A 75 -1.48 9.80 -1.45
N LEU A 76 -0.61 9.93 -0.44
CA LEU A 76 -0.83 10.82 0.70
C LEU A 76 -0.71 12.30 0.34
N ALA A 77 -0.21 12.63 -0.85
CA ALA A 77 -0.23 14.00 -1.37
C ALA A 77 -1.63 14.38 -1.92
N VAL A 78 -2.50 13.41 -2.21
CA VAL A 78 -3.85 13.66 -2.73
C VAL A 78 -4.70 14.34 -1.64
N PRO A 79 -5.32 15.50 -1.93
CA PRO A 79 -6.05 16.30 -0.95
C PRO A 79 -7.07 15.56 -0.08
N ASP A 80 -7.99 14.82 -0.72
CA ASP A 80 -9.08 14.14 -0.02
C ASP A 80 -8.52 13.05 0.93
N ILE A 81 -7.51 12.30 0.47
CA ILE A 81 -6.77 11.31 1.28
C ILE A 81 -6.04 11.99 2.45
N LEU A 82 -5.26 13.04 2.17
CA LEU A 82 -4.52 13.79 3.18
C LEU A 82 -5.44 14.32 4.29
N GLU A 83 -6.59 14.87 3.92
CA GLU A 83 -7.57 15.42 4.86
C GLU A 83 -8.15 14.34 5.78
N VAL A 84 -8.36 13.11 5.28
CA VAL A 84 -8.74 11.97 6.12
C VAL A 84 -7.63 11.67 7.14
N LEU A 85 -6.37 11.67 6.72
CA LEU A 85 -5.24 11.42 7.63
C LEU A 85 -5.11 12.51 8.70
N LEU A 86 -5.17 13.79 8.31
CA LEU A 86 -5.10 14.93 9.22
C LEU A 86 -6.23 14.90 10.26
N PHE A 87 -7.44 14.56 9.81
CA PHE A 87 -8.62 14.43 10.69
C PHE A 87 -8.41 13.41 11.83
N THR A 88 -7.75 12.29 11.55
CA THR A 88 -7.52 11.25 12.56
C THR A 88 -6.53 11.67 13.65
N ARG A 89 -5.66 12.66 13.38
CA ARG A 89 -4.52 13.07 14.22
C ARG A 89 -3.56 11.94 14.59
N GLN A 90 -3.63 10.79 13.92
CA GLN A 90 -2.75 9.63 14.18
C GLN A 90 -1.35 9.78 13.56
N ASN A 91 -1.06 10.94 12.96
CA ASN A 91 0.27 11.30 12.44
C ASN A 91 0.77 12.64 12.99
N ALA A 92 0.15 13.13 14.07
CA ALA A 92 0.46 14.44 14.64
C ALA A 92 1.84 14.46 15.34
N THR A 93 2.32 13.29 15.77
CA THR A 93 3.62 13.10 16.40
C THR A 93 4.35 11.89 15.81
N VAL A 94 5.68 11.87 15.96
CA VAL A 94 6.54 10.73 15.57
C VAL A 94 6.03 9.39 16.13
N ASN A 95 5.66 9.34 17.42
CA ASN A 95 5.13 8.11 18.03
C ASN A 95 3.80 7.66 17.40
N SER A 96 2.89 8.61 17.15
CA SER A 96 1.60 8.27 16.53
C SER A 96 1.78 7.75 15.10
N SER A 97 2.69 8.37 14.32
CA SER A 97 3.04 7.91 12.97
C SER A 97 3.72 6.55 12.99
N TYR A 98 4.67 6.32 13.92
CA TYR A 98 5.26 5.00 14.15
C TYR A 98 4.16 3.94 14.33
N LYS A 99 3.23 4.13 15.28
CA LYS A 99 2.16 3.17 15.53
C LYS A 99 1.32 2.93 14.28
N ARG A 100 0.88 4.00 13.61
CA ARG A 100 0.00 3.90 12.44
C ARG A 100 0.67 3.13 11.30
N PHE A 101 1.89 3.52 10.92
CA PHE A 101 2.55 2.96 9.75
C PHE A 101 3.18 1.59 10.02
N SER A 102 3.63 1.31 11.25
CA SER A 102 3.98 -0.06 11.66
C SER A 102 2.77 -1.00 11.64
N GLN A 103 1.58 -0.53 12.04
CA GLN A 103 0.35 -1.32 11.89
C GLN A 103 0.01 -1.56 10.42
N THR A 104 0.07 -0.53 9.57
CA THR A 104 -0.16 -0.71 8.12
C THR A 104 0.81 -1.73 7.53
N LEU A 105 2.10 -1.64 7.87
CA LEU A 105 3.13 -2.59 7.43
C LEU A 105 2.78 -4.03 7.82
N LEU A 106 2.46 -4.28 9.09
CA LEU A 106 2.16 -5.62 9.59
C LEU A 106 0.82 -6.16 9.05
N LEU A 107 -0.19 -5.29 8.85
CA LEU A 107 -1.45 -5.68 8.22
C LEU A 107 -1.24 -6.06 6.76
N MET A 108 -0.44 -5.28 6.01
CA MET A 108 -0.06 -5.63 4.64
C MET A 108 0.72 -6.94 4.57
N TYR A 109 1.69 -7.12 5.47
CA TYR A 109 2.43 -8.38 5.56
C TYR A 109 1.49 -9.57 5.84
N ALA A 110 0.51 -9.42 6.74
CA ALA A 110 -0.48 -10.46 7.00
C ALA A 110 -1.35 -10.80 5.79
N LEU A 111 -1.74 -9.82 4.95
CA LEU A 111 -2.51 -10.07 3.73
C LEU A 111 -1.73 -10.91 2.70
N PHE A 112 -0.41 -10.73 2.61
CA PHE A 112 0.42 -11.50 1.68
C PHE A 112 0.93 -12.83 2.25
N HIS A 113 1.07 -12.94 3.57
CA HIS A 113 1.72 -14.08 4.21
C HIS A 113 0.75 -15.10 4.83
N SER A 114 -0.52 -14.74 4.97
CA SER A 114 -1.52 -15.63 5.60
C SER A 114 -2.43 -16.27 4.54
N ASP A 115 -2.72 -17.56 4.69
CA ASP A 115 -3.63 -18.28 3.79
C ASP A 115 -5.09 -17.91 4.12
N MET A 116 -5.89 -17.48 3.14
CA MET A 116 -7.30 -17.15 3.38
C MET A 116 -8.16 -18.35 3.79
N LEU A 117 -7.75 -19.55 3.39
CA LEU A 117 -8.54 -20.76 3.59
C LEU A 117 -8.25 -21.46 4.93
N ASP A 118 -7.24 -21.01 5.66
CA ASP A 118 -7.00 -21.47 7.02
C ASP A 118 -7.97 -20.78 8.00
N PRO A 119 -8.82 -21.53 8.73
CA PRO A 119 -9.73 -20.98 9.74
C PRO A 119 -9.04 -20.17 10.85
N ASN A 120 -7.73 -20.39 11.08
CA ASN A 120 -6.93 -19.68 12.08
C ASN A 120 -6.11 -18.52 11.47
N SER A 121 -6.30 -18.23 10.19
CA SER A 121 -5.52 -17.26 9.46
C SER A 121 -5.66 -15.84 9.96
N LYS A 122 -4.55 -15.11 9.95
CA LYS A 122 -4.53 -13.67 10.20
C LYS A 122 -5.10 -12.86 9.02
N TRP A 123 -5.38 -13.47 7.86
CA TRP A 123 -5.79 -12.75 6.65
C TRP A 123 -7.10 -11.97 6.86
N PHE A 124 -8.20 -12.64 7.21
CA PHE A 124 -9.48 -11.98 7.47
C PHE A 124 -9.42 -11.07 8.69
N SER A 125 -8.58 -11.39 9.68
CA SER A 125 -8.36 -10.51 10.83
C SER A 125 -7.72 -9.19 10.40
N ALA A 126 -6.74 -9.22 9.50
CA ALA A 126 -6.09 -8.04 8.96
C ALA A 126 -7.04 -7.23 8.06
N LEU A 127 -7.73 -7.90 7.14
CA LEU A 127 -8.73 -7.28 6.26
C LEU A 127 -9.81 -6.55 7.08
N ASN A 128 -10.39 -7.22 8.08
CA ASN A 128 -11.44 -6.63 8.92
C ASN A 128 -10.92 -5.49 9.79
N ALA A 129 -9.68 -5.56 10.28
CA ALA A 129 -9.06 -4.45 11.00
C ALA A 129 -8.92 -3.20 10.10
N ILE A 130 -8.58 -3.38 8.82
CA ILE A 130 -8.52 -2.28 7.85
C ILE A 130 -9.93 -1.72 7.58
N ARG A 131 -10.89 -2.58 7.22
CA ARG A 131 -12.30 -2.19 6.96
C ARG A 131 -12.90 -1.43 8.13
N GLN A 132 -12.72 -1.94 9.35
CA GLN A 132 -13.26 -1.31 10.55
C GLN A 132 -12.65 0.07 10.79
N LYS A 133 -11.34 0.26 10.55
CA LYS A 133 -10.69 1.57 10.66
C LYS A 133 -11.28 2.55 9.64
N HIS A 134 -11.42 2.15 8.37
CA HIS A 134 -12.01 3.00 7.33
C HIS A 134 -13.47 3.35 7.62
N ALA A 135 -14.31 2.37 7.93
CA ALA A 135 -15.73 2.58 8.26
C ALA A 135 -15.88 3.52 9.47
N LYS A 136 -15.11 3.29 10.55
CA LYS A 136 -15.14 4.14 11.76
C LYS A 136 -14.75 5.59 11.46
N VAL A 137 -13.69 5.80 10.66
CA VAL A 137 -13.26 7.16 10.30
C VAL A 137 -14.28 7.83 9.39
N SER A 138 -14.80 7.11 8.39
CA SER A 138 -15.86 7.61 7.49
C SER A 138 -17.10 8.02 8.28
N LYS A 139 -17.61 7.14 9.14
CA LYS A 139 -18.75 7.39 10.04
C LYS A 139 -18.53 8.60 10.94
N LYS A 140 -17.33 8.74 11.50
CA LYS A 140 -16.99 9.88 12.37
C LYS A 140 -16.96 11.21 11.60
N ARG A 141 -16.45 11.22 10.36
CA ARG A 141 -16.45 12.41 9.50
C ARG A 141 -17.88 12.82 9.11
N VAL A 142 -18.70 11.87 8.66
CA VAL A 142 -20.11 12.10 8.33
C VAL A 142 -20.88 12.69 9.52
N LYS A 143 -20.69 12.14 10.73
CA LYS A 143 -21.28 12.68 11.97
C LYS A 143 -20.86 14.11 12.31
N GLN A 144 -19.75 14.60 11.76
CA GLN A 144 -19.25 15.96 11.94
C GLN A 144 -19.55 16.86 10.73
N ASN A 145 -20.51 16.48 9.88
CA ASN A 145 -20.88 17.18 8.65
C ASN A 145 -19.71 17.34 7.66
N LEU A 146 -18.75 16.41 7.70
CA LEU A 146 -17.68 16.28 6.71
C LEU A 146 -17.99 15.12 5.78
N HIS A 147 -17.42 15.12 4.58
CA HIS A 147 -17.51 13.96 3.69
C HIS A 147 -16.80 12.75 4.28
N GLY A 148 -17.42 11.58 4.13
CA GLY A 148 -16.81 10.28 4.41
C GLY A 148 -15.61 10.00 3.49
N ILE A 149 -15.04 8.81 3.61
CA ILE A 149 -13.98 8.37 2.68
C ILE A 149 -14.63 8.09 1.33
N TYR A 150 -14.13 8.70 0.26
CA TYR A 150 -14.66 8.46 -1.09
C TYR A 150 -14.20 7.10 -1.64
N GLN A 151 -15.05 6.49 -2.47
CA GLN A 151 -14.75 5.28 -3.23
C GLN A 151 -13.55 5.52 -4.18
N LYS A 152 -13.49 6.67 -4.89
CA LYS A 152 -12.29 7.05 -5.65
C LYS A 152 -11.00 7.09 -4.82
N ASP A 153 -11.05 7.51 -3.54
CA ASP A 153 -9.88 7.59 -2.69
C ASP A 153 -9.40 6.19 -2.29
N MET A 154 -10.32 5.24 -2.15
CA MET A 154 -10.00 3.83 -1.96
C MET A 154 -9.32 3.23 -3.20
N ALA A 155 -9.81 3.54 -4.40
CA ALA A 155 -9.19 3.11 -5.66
C ALA A 155 -7.78 3.72 -5.88
N ILE A 156 -7.63 5.03 -5.62
CA ILE A 156 -6.31 5.69 -5.64
C ILE A 156 -5.41 5.10 -4.55
N THR A 157 -5.94 4.75 -3.39
CA THR A 157 -5.18 4.09 -2.33
C THR A 157 -4.70 2.70 -2.76
N GLN A 158 -5.50 1.97 -3.54
CA GLN A 158 -5.12 0.68 -4.13
C GLN A 158 -3.87 0.83 -5.02
N PHE A 159 -3.75 1.93 -5.79
CA PHE A 159 -2.52 2.24 -6.54
C PHE A 159 -1.31 2.29 -5.62
N GLY A 160 -1.46 2.85 -4.41
CA GLY A 160 -0.37 2.93 -3.44
C GLY A 160 0.24 1.58 -3.03
N PHE A 161 -0.46 0.47 -3.26
CA PHE A 161 0.01 -0.87 -2.91
C PHE A 161 0.33 -1.80 -4.09
N LEU A 162 0.05 -1.39 -5.33
CA LEU A 162 0.32 -2.20 -6.53
C LEU A 162 0.90 -1.42 -7.71
N GLY A 163 0.67 -0.11 -7.76
CA GLY A 163 1.00 0.74 -8.92
C GLY A 163 2.47 0.65 -9.31
N TYR A 164 3.39 0.88 -8.37
CA TYR A 164 4.83 0.86 -8.69
C TYR A 164 5.41 -0.53 -8.93
N VAL A 165 4.74 -1.59 -8.49
CA VAL A 165 5.11 -2.97 -8.86
C VAL A 165 4.95 -3.15 -10.38
N PHE A 166 3.92 -2.53 -10.96
CA PHE A 166 3.62 -2.61 -12.39
C PHE A 166 4.24 -1.51 -13.24
N VAL A 167 4.30 -0.27 -12.74
CA VAL A 167 4.72 0.90 -13.52
C VAL A 167 6.23 1.10 -13.53
N CYS A 168 6.95 0.67 -12.48
CA CYS A 168 8.40 0.86 -12.36
C CYS A 168 9.15 -0.41 -11.91
N PRO A 169 8.85 -1.62 -12.44
CA PRO A 169 9.42 -2.87 -11.93
C PRO A 169 10.95 -2.88 -11.95
N GLU A 170 11.59 -2.22 -12.91
CA GLU A 170 13.05 -2.14 -13.00
C GLU A 170 13.65 -1.33 -11.86
N LYS A 171 13.06 -0.18 -11.51
CA LYS A 171 13.58 0.71 -10.45
C LYS A 171 13.47 0.11 -9.05
N ILE A 172 12.49 -0.77 -8.84
CA ILE A 172 12.22 -1.42 -7.55
C ILE A 172 12.71 -2.87 -7.48
N GLY A 173 13.52 -3.33 -8.45
CA GLY A 173 14.15 -4.64 -8.38
C GLY A 173 13.25 -5.84 -8.73
N LEU A 174 12.21 -5.61 -9.53
CA LEU A 174 11.19 -6.58 -9.95
C LEU A 174 11.14 -6.80 -11.48
N ALA A 175 12.20 -6.46 -12.22
CA ALA A 175 12.20 -6.46 -13.70
C ALA A 175 11.81 -7.80 -14.36
N TYR A 176 12.03 -8.93 -13.68
CA TYR A 176 11.88 -10.28 -14.24
C TYR A 176 10.67 -11.04 -13.69
N ALA A 177 9.60 -10.33 -13.31
CA ALA A 177 8.33 -10.96 -12.95
C ALA A 177 7.79 -11.79 -14.12
N THR A 178 7.40 -13.04 -13.85
CA THR A 178 6.76 -13.88 -14.87
C THR A 178 5.35 -13.38 -15.18
N GLU A 179 4.81 -13.73 -16.35
CA GLU A 179 3.42 -13.39 -16.69
C GLU A 179 2.43 -13.98 -15.69
N GLU A 180 2.66 -15.21 -15.23
CA GLU A 180 1.83 -15.84 -14.20
C GLU A 180 1.88 -15.06 -12.87
N GLN A 181 3.07 -14.57 -12.46
CA GLN A 181 3.22 -13.72 -11.27
C GLN A 181 2.47 -12.39 -11.40
N LYS A 182 2.54 -11.74 -12.57
CA LYS A 182 1.82 -10.49 -12.82
C LYS A 182 0.31 -10.69 -12.78
N ILE A 183 -0.19 -11.75 -13.42
CA ILE A 183 -1.62 -12.10 -13.43
C ILE A 183 -2.08 -12.44 -12.00
N GLY A 184 -1.32 -13.26 -11.28
CA GLY A 184 -1.62 -13.63 -9.90
C GLY A 184 -1.63 -12.43 -8.95
N PHE A 185 -0.68 -11.50 -9.11
CA PHE A 185 -0.64 -10.27 -8.32
C PHE A 185 -1.79 -9.31 -8.67
N ASN A 186 -2.17 -9.21 -9.95
CA ASN A 186 -3.37 -8.48 -10.37
C ASN A 186 -4.62 -9.10 -9.72
N HIS A 187 -4.78 -10.42 -9.77
CA HIS A 187 -5.91 -11.12 -9.16
C HIS A 187 -5.95 -10.97 -7.63
N PHE A 188 -4.79 -11.05 -6.96
CA PHE A 188 -4.68 -10.79 -5.53
C PHE A 188 -5.28 -9.44 -5.16
N TRP A 189 -4.96 -8.39 -5.92
CA TRP A 189 -5.50 -7.06 -5.65
C TRP A 189 -6.94 -6.85 -6.15
N GLN A 190 -7.41 -7.58 -7.16
CA GLN A 190 -8.84 -7.62 -7.50
C GLN A 190 -9.66 -8.08 -6.30
N VAL A 191 -9.33 -9.26 -5.77
CA VAL A 191 -10.01 -9.90 -4.64
C VAL A 191 -9.86 -9.06 -3.37
N THR A 192 -8.63 -8.65 -3.05
CA THR A 192 -8.37 -7.85 -1.84
C THR A 192 -9.07 -6.49 -1.91
N GLY A 193 -9.09 -5.82 -3.06
CA GLY A 193 -9.81 -4.55 -3.24
C GLY A 193 -11.31 -4.71 -3.06
N HIS A 194 -11.91 -5.72 -3.69
CA HIS A 194 -13.33 -6.07 -3.53
C HIS A 194 -13.68 -6.30 -2.05
N LEU A 195 -12.91 -7.16 -1.38
CA LEU A 195 -13.13 -7.49 0.02
C LEU A 195 -12.76 -6.35 0.98
N LEU A 196 -11.96 -5.36 0.58
CA LEU A 196 -11.75 -4.11 1.33
C LEU A 196 -12.93 -3.12 1.17
N GLY A 197 -13.86 -3.40 0.26
CA GLY A 197 -15.02 -2.55 -0.01
C GLY A 197 -14.80 -1.52 -1.11
N VAL A 198 -13.75 -1.68 -1.94
CA VAL A 198 -13.63 -0.93 -3.19
C VAL A 198 -14.71 -1.45 -4.13
N SER A 199 -15.57 -0.57 -4.63
CA SER A 199 -16.60 -0.95 -5.59
C SER A 199 -15.95 -1.54 -6.86
N ASP A 200 -16.45 -2.69 -7.32
CA ASP A 200 -15.92 -3.40 -8.50
C ASP A 200 -15.80 -2.50 -9.74
N ARG A 201 -16.71 -1.53 -9.89
CA ARG A 201 -16.71 -0.56 -11.00
C ARG A 201 -15.48 0.35 -11.06
N ILE A 202 -14.78 0.56 -9.94
CA ILE A 202 -13.62 1.47 -9.83
C ILE A 202 -12.35 0.78 -9.27
N ASN A 203 -12.42 -0.53 -8.99
CA ASN A 203 -11.23 -1.29 -8.59
C ASN A 203 -10.21 -1.23 -9.74
N ILE A 204 -8.98 -0.82 -9.46
CA ILE A 204 -8.02 -0.46 -10.52
C ILE A 204 -7.43 -1.68 -11.23
N CYS A 205 -7.60 -2.89 -10.68
CA CYS A 205 -7.14 -4.11 -11.31
C CYS A 205 -8.14 -4.56 -12.37
N ARG A 206 -7.78 -4.33 -13.62
CA ARG A 206 -8.59 -4.62 -14.81
C ARG A 206 -8.45 -6.07 -15.27
N ARG A 207 -9.17 -6.41 -16.34
CA ARG A 207 -9.21 -7.74 -16.94
C ARG A 207 -7.82 -8.24 -17.33
N THR A 208 -6.98 -7.38 -17.90
CA THR A 208 -5.60 -7.73 -18.26
C THR A 208 -4.60 -6.88 -17.50
N VAL A 209 -3.39 -7.41 -17.33
CA VAL A 209 -2.29 -6.71 -16.64
C VAL A 209 -1.91 -5.44 -17.41
N GLU A 210 -1.96 -5.46 -18.73
CA GLU A 210 -1.65 -4.31 -19.60
C GLU A 210 -2.63 -3.17 -19.36
N GLU A 211 -3.93 -3.47 -19.28
CA GLU A 211 -4.96 -2.48 -18.96
C GLU A 211 -4.79 -1.91 -17.54
N THR A 212 -4.42 -2.76 -16.57
CA THR A 212 -4.09 -2.31 -15.21
C THR A 212 -2.88 -1.37 -15.21
N ILE A 213 -1.80 -1.74 -15.91
CA ILE A 213 -0.59 -0.89 -16.07
C ILE A 213 -0.97 0.47 -16.66
N GLU A 214 -1.76 0.47 -17.72
CA GLU A 214 -2.17 1.71 -18.40
C GLU A 214 -3.00 2.61 -17.47
N LEU A 215 -3.96 2.03 -16.74
CA LEU A 215 -4.74 2.77 -15.76
C LEU A 215 -3.86 3.33 -14.63
N CYS A 216 -2.90 2.54 -14.13
CA CYS A 216 -1.94 2.99 -13.12
C CYS A 216 -1.08 4.15 -13.64
N ARG A 217 -0.61 4.11 -14.89
CA ARG A 217 0.14 5.23 -15.50
C ARG A 217 -0.69 6.51 -15.56
N ARG A 218 -1.98 6.40 -15.91
CA ARG A 218 -2.88 7.55 -15.90
C ARG A 218 -3.09 8.14 -14.50
N ILE A 219 -3.36 7.30 -13.51
CA ILE A 219 -3.46 7.73 -12.10
C ILE A 219 -2.17 8.44 -11.66
N GLN A 220 -1.01 7.88 -11.98
CA GLN A 220 0.28 8.51 -11.68
C GLN A 220 0.41 9.89 -12.33
N ASN A 221 0.27 9.96 -13.65
CA ASN A 221 0.62 11.16 -14.43
C ASN A 221 -0.42 12.27 -14.26
N GLU A 222 -1.71 11.94 -14.15
CA GLU A 222 -2.79 12.92 -14.15
C GLU A 222 -3.30 13.28 -12.74
N ILE A 223 -3.03 12.45 -11.73
CA ILE A 223 -3.44 12.70 -10.33
C ILE A 223 -2.22 12.91 -9.44
N LEU A 224 -1.33 11.91 -9.34
CA LEU A 224 -0.29 11.90 -8.30
C LEU A 224 0.80 12.94 -8.56
N VAL A 225 1.31 13.03 -9.79
CA VAL A 225 2.33 14.01 -10.19
C VAL A 225 1.87 15.44 -9.87
N LYS A 226 0.64 15.81 -10.26
CA LYS A 226 0.07 17.14 -10.01
C LYS A 226 0.11 17.54 -8.53
N HIS A 227 -0.11 16.59 -7.63
CA HIS A 227 -0.13 16.85 -6.19
C HIS A 227 1.26 16.81 -5.53
N LEU A 228 2.26 16.18 -6.17
CA LEU A 228 3.64 16.17 -5.70
C LEU A 228 4.47 17.34 -6.23
N GLU A 229 4.15 17.87 -7.42
CA GLU A 229 4.80 19.08 -7.94
C GLU A 229 4.46 20.31 -7.07
N ASN A 230 3.25 20.36 -6.53
CA ASN A 230 2.77 21.42 -5.65
C ASN A 230 2.22 20.83 -4.34
N PRO A 231 3.09 20.27 -3.48
CA PRO A 231 2.65 19.55 -2.29
C PRO A 231 2.12 20.52 -1.23
N ARG A 232 1.01 20.15 -0.59
CA ARG A 232 0.50 20.88 0.57
C ARG A 232 1.51 20.86 1.72
N PRO A 233 1.74 21.96 2.48
CA PRO A 233 2.68 21.97 3.60
C PRO A 233 2.39 20.89 4.66
N GLU A 234 1.12 20.55 4.86
CA GLU A 234 0.68 19.50 5.77
C GLU A 234 1.15 18.11 5.33
N PHE A 235 1.24 17.85 4.02
CA PHE A 235 1.80 16.61 3.50
C PHE A 235 3.27 16.48 3.89
N LEU A 236 4.08 17.52 3.68
CA LEU A 236 5.50 17.50 4.03
C LEU A 236 5.72 17.30 5.53
N ARG A 237 4.97 18.02 6.38
CA ARG A 237 5.04 17.85 7.84
C ARG A 237 4.63 16.44 8.27
N MET A 238 3.60 15.89 7.65
CA MET A 238 3.17 14.52 7.91
C MET A 238 4.26 13.53 7.50
N MET A 239 4.87 13.71 6.33
CA MET A 239 5.97 12.85 5.87
C MET A 239 7.17 12.88 6.81
N THR A 240 7.55 14.03 7.36
CA THR A 240 8.60 14.11 8.41
C THR A 240 8.26 13.24 9.63
N ASN A 241 7.03 13.33 10.15
CA ASN A 241 6.62 12.47 11.27
C ASN A 241 6.60 10.98 10.88
N ILE A 242 6.22 10.66 9.64
CA ILE A 242 6.16 9.29 9.11
C ILE A 242 7.56 8.69 9.00
N THR A 243 8.49 9.36 8.32
CA THR A 243 9.85 8.87 8.12
C THR A 243 10.60 8.75 9.45
N HIS A 244 10.44 9.72 10.35
CA HIS A 244 11.00 9.63 11.70
C HIS A 244 10.35 8.51 12.53
N GLY A 245 9.06 8.24 12.33
CA GLY A 245 8.38 7.11 12.99
C GLY A 245 8.86 5.76 12.45
N LEU A 246 9.03 5.65 11.13
CA LEU A 246 9.52 4.46 10.45
C LEU A 246 11.00 4.19 10.71
N TRP A 247 11.78 5.20 11.13
CA TRP A 247 13.15 4.99 11.58
C TRP A 247 13.25 3.97 12.72
N TYR A 248 12.25 3.89 13.60
CA TYR A 248 12.20 2.89 14.67
C TYR A 248 11.83 1.47 14.18
N VAL A 249 11.54 1.31 12.90
CA VAL A 249 11.30 0.02 12.21
C VAL A 249 12.52 -0.36 11.36
N ASP A 250 13.02 0.58 10.56
CA ASP A 250 14.24 0.46 9.77
C ASP A 250 15.16 1.65 10.10
N LEU A 251 16.23 1.37 10.85
CA LEU A 251 17.21 2.36 11.29
C LEU A 251 17.97 3.04 10.14
N SER A 252 17.87 2.50 8.93
CA SER A 252 18.50 3.06 7.73
C SER A 252 17.59 4.06 6.99
N ILE A 253 16.36 4.32 7.47
CA ILE A 253 15.46 5.30 6.87
C ILE A 253 16.06 6.71 7.00
N ASN A 254 16.13 7.40 5.88
CA ASN A 254 16.50 8.82 5.78
C ASN A 254 15.37 9.54 5.04
N GLU A 255 14.86 10.65 5.60
CA GLU A 255 13.68 11.33 5.06
C GLU A 255 13.86 11.77 3.60
N ASP A 256 14.96 12.45 3.29
CA ASP A 256 15.19 12.97 1.95
C ASP A 256 15.43 11.85 0.94
N ALA A 257 16.18 10.79 1.30
CA ALA A 257 16.37 9.63 0.44
C ALA A 257 15.05 8.88 0.18
N PHE A 258 14.21 8.76 1.21
CA PHE A 258 12.91 8.10 1.13
C PHE A 258 11.94 8.86 0.22
N LEU A 259 11.85 10.18 0.39
CA LEU A 259 11.04 11.03 -0.48
C LEU A 259 11.62 11.11 -1.89
N ALA A 260 12.95 11.17 -2.04
CA ALA A 260 13.59 11.20 -3.35
C ALA A 260 13.27 9.96 -4.19
N LEU A 261 13.24 8.77 -3.58
CA LEU A 261 12.78 7.56 -4.26
C LEU A 261 11.32 7.69 -4.72
N ALA A 262 10.41 8.13 -3.83
CA ALA A 262 9.00 8.28 -4.18
C ALA A 262 8.78 9.25 -5.35
N TYR A 263 9.49 10.38 -5.38
CA TYR A 263 9.45 11.33 -6.49
C TYR A 263 10.06 10.74 -7.77
N ASP A 264 11.20 10.05 -7.69
CA ASP A 264 11.83 9.43 -8.85
C ASP A 264 10.95 8.35 -9.51
N LEU A 265 10.18 7.59 -8.72
CA LEU A 265 9.22 6.62 -9.27
C LEU A 265 8.05 7.30 -10.02
N THR A 266 7.68 8.53 -9.66
CA THR A 266 6.71 9.32 -10.45
C THR A 266 7.30 9.95 -11.71
N GLY A 267 8.63 9.96 -11.86
CA GLY A 267 9.32 10.61 -12.97
C GLY A 267 9.58 12.11 -12.78
N ILE A 268 9.26 12.68 -11.60
CA ILE A 268 9.58 14.07 -11.28
C ILE A 268 10.76 14.17 -10.31
N LYS A 269 11.38 15.35 -10.28
CA LYS A 269 12.52 15.62 -9.41
C LYS A 269 12.05 15.95 -7.99
N TYR A 270 12.76 15.42 -6.99
CA TYR A 270 12.53 15.79 -5.59
C TYR A 270 12.76 17.29 -5.36
N ILE A 271 11.80 17.92 -4.68
CA ILE A 271 11.71 19.38 -4.51
C ILE A 271 12.86 20.00 -3.70
N LYS A 272 13.49 19.23 -2.79
CA LYS A 272 14.56 19.73 -1.92
C LYS A 272 15.93 19.31 -2.44
N PRO A 273 16.97 20.15 -2.27
CA PRO A 273 18.34 19.70 -2.48
C PRO A 273 18.69 18.61 -1.46
N ILE A 274 19.35 17.55 -1.93
CA ILE A 274 19.71 16.39 -1.10
C ILE A 274 21.12 16.58 -0.55
N GLY A 275 21.28 16.51 0.77
CA GLY A 275 22.59 16.54 1.42
C GLY A 275 23.44 15.30 1.12
N TRP A 276 24.75 15.39 1.31
CA TRP A 276 25.69 14.32 0.93
C TRP A 276 25.38 12.95 1.56
N TYR A 277 24.96 12.91 2.84
CA TYR A 277 24.62 11.67 3.54
C TYR A 277 23.32 11.06 2.99
N SER A 278 22.30 11.89 2.79
CA SER A 278 21.02 11.48 2.20
C SER A 278 21.22 10.98 0.75
N TYR A 279 22.11 11.62 -0.01
CA TYR A 279 22.47 11.20 -1.36
C TYR A 279 23.18 9.84 -1.35
N LEU A 280 24.12 9.62 -0.44
CA LEU A 280 24.76 8.32 -0.26
C LEU A 280 23.73 7.24 0.09
N ASN A 281 22.83 7.50 1.06
CA ASN A 281 21.76 6.58 1.45
C ASN A 281 20.86 6.24 0.25
N GLN A 282 20.44 7.25 -0.51
CA GLN A 282 19.65 7.08 -1.73
C GLN A 282 20.37 6.18 -2.73
N LYS A 283 21.63 6.48 -3.06
CA LYS A 283 22.40 5.72 -4.06
C LYS A 283 22.69 4.30 -3.61
N THR A 284 22.95 4.07 -2.32
CA THR A 284 23.10 2.72 -1.78
C THR A 284 21.80 1.92 -1.94
N ARG A 285 20.65 2.51 -1.61
CA ARG A 285 19.34 1.83 -1.77
C ARG A 285 19.01 1.54 -3.23
N GLU A 286 19.24 2.52 -4.11
CA GLU A 286 19.08 2.35 -5.56
C GLU A 286 19.95 1.21 -6.09
N LEU A 287 21.22 1.16 -5.69
CA LEU A 287 22.15 0.09 -6.08
C LEU A 287 21.68 -1.28 -5.60
N ILE A 288 21.19 -1.40 -4.35
CA ILE A 288 20.66 -2.68 -3.82
C ILE A 288 19.42 -3.12 -4.63
N LEU A 289 18.49 -2.22 -4.92
CA LEU A 289 17.30 -2.53 -5.72
C LEU A 289 17.67 -2.91 -7.15
N GLN A 290 18.56 -2.16 -7.80
CA GLN A 290 19.04 -2.48 -9.15
C GLN A 290 19.79 -3.81 -9.20
N SER A 291 20.58 -4.13 -8.17
CA SER A 291 21.27 -5.41 -8.06
C SER A 291 20.31 -6.60 -7.97
N CYS A 292 19.07 -6.39 -7.49
CA CYS A 292 18.03 -7.41 -7.56
C CYS A 292 17.70 -7.80 -9.01
N ASN A 293 17.90 -6.93 -9.99
CA ASN A 293 17.66 -7.29 -11.40
C ASN A 293 18.81 -8.12 -12.00
N ILE A 294 19.94 -8.31 -11.31
CA ILE A 294 21.01 -9.16 -11.83
C ILE A 294 20.67 -10.62 -11.47
N PRO A 295 20.71 -11.60 -12.40
CA PRO A 295 20.13 -12.94 -12.16
C PRO A 295 20.59 -13.65 -10.87
N PHE A 296 21.86 -14.08 -10.80
CA PHE A 296 22.38 -14.81 -9.63
C PHE A 296 22.53 -13.88 -8.41
N ILE A 297 23.10 -12.69 -8.61
CA ILE A 297 23.33 -11.70 -7.54
C ILE A 297 22.00 -11.30 -6.90
N GLY A 298 21.00 -11.01 -7.72
CA GLY A 298 19.68 -10.60 -7.28
C GLY A 298 18.91 -11.72 -6.58
N TRP A 299 19.08 -12.98 -6.99
CA TRP A 299 18.55 -14.11 -6.23
C TRP A 299 19.13 -14.13 -4.81
N VAL A 300 20.45 -14.00 -4.67
CA VAL A 300 21.14 -13.95 -3.36
C VAL A 300 20.64 -12.77 -2.52
N ILE A 301 20.59 -11.56 -3.11
CA ILE A 301 20.12 -10.35 -2.41
C ILE A 301 18.69 -10.53 -1.91
N ARG A 302 17.78 -11.08 -2.73
CA ARG A 302 16.41 -11.36 -2.30
C ARG A 302 16.36 -12.31 -1.11
N GLN A 303 17.11 -13.42 -1.13
CA GLN A 303 17.12 -14.35 0.01
C GLN A 303 17.58 -13.66 1.30
N ILE A 304 18.65 -12.87 1.22
CA ILE A 304 19.18 -12.11 2.36
C ILE A 304 18.13 -11.12 2.88
N PHE A 305 17.57 -10.28 2.02
CA PHE A 305 16.62 -9.25 2.44
C PHE A 305 15.27 -9.83 2.86
N ASN A 306 14.82 -10.93 2.27
CA ASN A 306 13.60 -11.61 2.70
C ASN A 306 13.76 -12.10 4.14
N LEU A 307 14.91 -12.70 4.49
CA LEU A 307 15.21 -13.09 5.86
C LEU A 307 15.30 -11.88 6.80
N ILE A 308 16.06 -10.84 6.43
CA ILE A 308 16.21 -9.63 7.24
C ILE A 308 14.84 -9.01 7.53
N LEU A 309 14.02 -8.78 6.50
CA LEU A 309 12.72 -8.14 6.64
C LEU A 309 11.73 -9.01 7.41
N ALA A 310 11.70 -10.33 7.17
CA ALA A 310 10.86 -11.25 7.95
C ALA A 310 11.22 -11.22 9.44
N VAL A 311 12.51 -11.23 9.77
CA VAL A 311 12.99 -11.09 11.16
C VAL A 311 12.63 -9.71 11.72
N SER A 312 12.82 -8.63 10.95
CA SER A 312 12.44 -7.28 11.38
C SER A 312 10.94 -7.15 11.66
N TYR A 313 10.07 -7.74 10.84
CA TYR A 313 8.63 -7.74 11.07
C TYR A 313 8.24 -8.56 12.30
N TRP A 314 8.88 -9.71 12.51
CA TRP A 314 8.70 -10.51 13.72
C TRP A 314 9.13 -9.77 14.99
N ILE A 315 10.31 -9.11 14.96
CA ILE A 315 10.78 -8.25 16.06
C ILE A 315 9.78 -7.11 16.30
N LEU A 316 9.29 -6.46 15.24
CA LEU A 316 8.33 -5.36 15.37
C LEU A 316 7.00 -5.82 16.00
N GLU A 317 6.49 -7.00 15.64
CA GLU A 317 5.23 -7.54 16.16
C GLU A 317 5.35 -8.01 17.61
N TYR A 318 6.41 -8.75 17.96
CA TYR A 318 6.51 -9.46 19.25
C TYR A 318 7.50 -8.83 20.25
N HIS A 319 8.57 -8.20 19.77
CA HIS A 319 9.66 -7.70 20.60
C HIS A 319 10.19 -6.31 20.15
N PRO A 320 9.36 -5.23 20.15
CA PRO A 320 9.75 -3.92 19.63
C PRO A 320 10.69 -3.16 20.60
N LEU A 321 11.90 -3.69 20.84
CA LEU A 321 12.86 -3.19 21.83
C LEU A 321 13.23 -1.72 21.57
N ILE A 322 13.54 -1.38 20.32
CA ILE A 322 13.93 -0.03 19.92
C ILE A 322 12.79 0.98 20.19
N PRO A 323 11.55 0.76 19.71
CA PRO A 323 10.41 1.59 20.10
C PRO A 323 10.14 1.64 21.62
N ILE A 324 10.35 0.54 22.36
CA ILE A 324 10.17 0.49 23.81
C ILE A 324 11.16 1.42 24.51
N LEU A 325 12.43 1.42 24.10
CA LEU A 325 13.46 2.31 24.63
C LEU A 325 13.15 3.78 24.33
N ALA A 326 12.62 4.07 23.14
CA ALA A 326 12.35 5.44 22.71
C ALA A 326 11.06 6.04 23.29
N PHE A 327 9.98 5.25 23.37
CA PHE A 327 8.64 5.76 23.71
C PHE A 327 8.07 5.21 25.02
N GLY A 328 8.70 4.18 25.60
CA GLY A 328 8.17 3.40 26.70
C GLY A 328 7.20 2.30 26.23
N ARG A 329 7.03 1.25 27.06
CA ARG A 329 6.27 0.04 26.71
C ARG A 329 4.86 0.31 26.18
N ASN A 330 4.10 1.19 26.83
CA ASN A 330 2.72 1.49 26.45
C ASN A 330 2.63 2.22 25.09
N ASN A 331 3.62 3.04 24.77
CA ASN A 331 3.65 3.81 23.52
C ASN A 331 4.36 3.07 22.38
N ALA A 332 5.09 2.00 22.67
CA ALA A 332 5.63 1.09 21.66
C ALA A 332 4.60 0.03 21.22
N LYS A 333 3.62 -0.29 22.06
CA LYS A 333 2.66 -1.37 21.79
C LYS A 333 1.82 -1.08 20.53
N LEU A 334 1.79 -2.06 19.62
CA LEU A 334 0.97 -2.06 18.42
C LEU A 334 -0.31 -2.87 18.65
N CYS A 335 -1.47 -2.24 18.41
CA CYS A 335 -2.77 -2.92 18.40
C CYS A 335 -3.22 -3.21 16.96
N LEU A 336 -2.85 -4.37 16.41
CA LEU A 336 -3.18 -4.74 15.03
C LEU A 336 -4.68 -5.03 14.86
N TYR A 337 -5.20 -5.90 15.73
CA TYR A 337 -6.59 -6.34 15.70
C TYR A 337 -7.35 -5.66 16.82
N SER A 338 -8.54 -5.14 16.53
CA SER A 338 -9.48 -4.73 17.57
C SER A 338 -9.89 -5.97 18.35
N LYS A 339 -10.00 -5.83 19.68
CA LYS A 339 -10.76 -6.80 20.46
C LYS A 339 -12.23 -6.55 20.11
N ASN A 340 -12.88 -7.54 19.53
CA ASN A 340 -14.33 -7.52 19.32
C ASN A 340 -15.05 -7.35 20.66
#